data_AF-A0A538GN36-F1
#
_entry.id   AF-A0A538GN36-F1
#
_cell.length_a   1.000
_cell.length_b   1.000
_cell.length_c   1.000
_cell.angle_alpha   90.00
_cell.angle_beta   90.00
_cell.angle_gamma   90.00
#
_symmetry.space_group_name_H-M   'P 1'
#
loop_
_entity.id
_entity.type
_entity.pdbx_description
1 polymer ?
#
loop_
_entity_poly.entity_id
_entity_poly.type
_entity_poly.pdbx_seq_one_letter_code
_entity_poly.pdbx_strand_id
1 'polypeptide(L)'
;MRACALDGGRREPDRRGAAVRAGRHARGAPRRALLEGAAVSRLRAKCPDCGTFTAVALGPGYECHACGREFAAGLVRVPRAWGDGGQAIAEAAQLRVPYPEVAVVEEDTLGDQTLALAAELPERPFVLGGCCCTHVGAVEGLAARYDRLALVWVDAHGDLNTPESSPTGNLWGMPLRMILDSGAVDAEDTILIGARNLDPPEEEHIASI
;
A
#
# COMPACT_ATOMS: atom_id res chain seq x y z
N MET A 1 52.09 0.13 45.48
CA MET A 1 51.34 0.34 46.74
C MET A 1 49.85 0.42 46.41
N ARG A 2 49.02 -0.16 47.28
CA ARG A 2 47.53 -0.19 47.30
C ARG A 2 46.92 1.24 47.18
N ALA A 3 45.66 1.51 46.83
CA ALA A 3 44.37 0.90 47.22
C ALA A 3 43.22 1.38 46.26
N CYS A 4 42.27 0.52 45.85
CA CYS A 4 40.88 0.31 46.34
C CYS A 4 39.83 1.43 46.16
N ALA A 5 38.79 1.10 45.36
CA ALA A 5 37.33 1.32 45.47
C ALA A 5 36.78 2.76 45.63
N LEU A 6 35.73 3.18 44.92
CA LEU A 6 34.33 2.76 45.15
C LEU A 6 33.44 2.70 43.89
N ASP A 7 32.46 1.82 44.04
CA ASP A 7 31.35 1.39 43.20
C ASP A 7 30.30 2.48 42.94
N GLY A 8 29.55 2.36 41.84
CA GLY A 8 28.55 3.33 41.42
C GLY A 8 27.94 3.00 40.06
N GLY A 9 27.36 1.80 39.94
CA GLY A 9 26.80 1.29 38.69
C GLY A 9 25.70 2.14 38.06
N ARG A 10 25.77 2.27 36.74
CA ARG A 10 24.62 2.30 35.84
C ARG A 10 24.86 1.29 34.73
N ARG A 11 24.01 0.27 34.68
CA ARG A 11 24.05 -0.81 33.69
C ARG A 11 23.61 -0.26 32.34
N GLU A 12 24.49 -0.41 31.36
CA GLU A 12 24.27 -0.16 29.95
C GLU A 12 23.57 -1.40 29.35
N PRO A 13 22.43 -1.27 28.65
CA PRO A 13 21.78 -2.44 28.06
C PRO A 13 22.49 -2.87 26.78
N ASP A 14 23.07 -4.07 26.88
CA ASP A 14 23.67 -4.91 25.86
C ASP A 14 22.83 -4.99 24.56
N ARG A 15 23.39 -4.49 23.46
CA ARG A 15 22.87 -4.68 22.10
C ARG A 15 23.42 -5.98 21.50
N ARG A 16 22.93 -7.13 21.95
CA ARG A 16 23.07 -8.39 21.21
C ARG A 16 21.82 -9.27 21.39
N GLY A 17 21.14 -9.53 20.28
CA GLY A 17 20.26 -10.70 20.14
C GLY A 17 18.77 -10.40 20.07
N ALA A 18 18.26 -10.10 18.87
CA ALA A 18 16.87 -10.39 18.49
C ALA A 18 16.82 -10.77 17.02
N ALA A 19 17.34 -11.97 16.71
CA ALA A 19 17.00 -12.64 15.47
C ALA A 19 15.50 -12.96 15.50
N VAL A 20 14.73 -12.33 14.61
CA VAL A 20 13.31 -12.62 14.41
C VAL A 20 13.22 -14.05 13.87
N ARG A 21 12.86 -14.99 14.75
CA ARG A 21 12.56 -16.37 14.37
C ARG A 21 11.21 -16.37 13.66
N ALA A 22 11.22 -16.53 12.34
CA ALA A 22 10.04 -16.88 11.56
C ALA A 22 9.51 -18.25 12.03
N GLY A 23 8.38 -18.24 12.74
CA GLY A 23 7.71 -19.45 13.18
C GLY A 23 7.01 -20.14 12.01
N ARG A 24 7.52 -21.31 11.60
CA ARG A 24 6.76 -22.28 10.81
C ARG A 24 5.68 -22.92 11.70
N HIS A 25 4.50 -23.10 11.11
CA HIS A 25 3.34 -23.91 11.56
C HIS A 25 2.28 -23.24 12.44
N ALA A 26 1.21 -22.79 11.78
CA ALA A 26 -0.16 -23.05 12.23
C ALA A 26 -0.97 -23.57 11.02
N ARG A 27 -0.88 -24.88 10.76
CA ARG A 27 -1.85 -25.58 9.92
C ARG A 27 -3.10 -25.79 10.77
N GLY A 28 -4.26 -25.34 10.29
CA GLY A 28 -5.56 -25.72 10.84
C GLY A 28 -6.27 -24.61 11.63
N ALA A 29 -6.87 -23.67 10.89
CA ALA A 29 -8.08 -23.00 11.36
C ALA A 29 -9.23 -23.44 10.44
N PRO A 30 -10.42 -23.77 10.98
CA PRO A 30 -11.52 -24.30 10.19
C PRO A 30 -11.99 -23.23 9.19
N ARG A 31 -11.94 -23.56 7.90
CA ARG A 31 -12.60 -22.80 6.83
C ARG A 31 -14.10 -22.81 7.09
N ARG A 32 -14.61 -21.78 7.78
CA ARG A 32 -16.04 -21.49 7.78
C ARG A 32 -16.40 -21.20 6.33
N ALA A 33 -17.17 -22.10 5.72
CA ALA A 33 -17.85 -21.85 4.46
C ALA A 33 -18.69 -20.58 4.65
N LEU A 34 -18.21 -19.48 4.07
CA LEU A 34 -19.01 -18.27 3.89
C LEU A 34 -20.03 -18.60 2.81
N LEU A 35 -21.29 -18.57 3.21
CA LEU A 35 -22.45 -18.72 2.34
C LEU A 35 -22.35 -17.74 1.17
N GLU A 36 -22.68 -18.20 -0.03
CA GLU A 36 -22.86 -17.38 -1.22
C GLU A 36 -23.88 -16.26 -0.92
N GLY A 37 -23.37 -15.04 -0.75
CA GLY A 37 -24.15 -13.86 -0.41
C GLY A 37 -23.16 -12.73 -0.13
N ALA A 38 -23.23 -11.66 -0.92
CA ALA A 38 -22.26 -10.57 -0.98
C ALA A 38 -21.66 -10.22 0.40
N ALA A 39 -20.34 -10.35 0.53
CA ALA A 39 -19.62 -9.92 1.71
C ALA A 39 -19.86 -8.41 1.91
N VAL A 40 -20.59 -8.06 2.97
CA VAL A 40 -20.74 -6.65 3.36
C VAL A 40 -19.37 -6.19 3.86
N SER A 41 -18.75 -5.22 3.19
CA SER A 41 -17.48 -4.67 3.66
C SER A 41 -17.67 -4.10 5.06
N ARG A 42 -16.67 -4.29 5.92
CA ARG A 42 -16.61 -3.62 7.24
C ARG A 42 -16.41 -2.11 7.11
N LEU A 43 -16.07 -1.63 5.92
CA LEU A 43 -15.87 -0.22 5.62
C LEU A 43 -17.23 0.51 5.53
N ARG A 44 -17.33 1.62 6.25
CA ARG A 44 -18.44 2.57 6.13
C ARG A 44 -17.98 3.72 5.25
N ALA A 45 -18.83 4.17 4.34
CA ALA A 45 -18.55 5.34 3.52
C ALA A 45 -19.49 6.50 3.76
N LYS A 46 -18.97 7.71 3.64
CA LYS A 46 -19.78 8.93 3.65
C LYS A 46 -20.35 9.18 2.26
N CYS A 47 -21.68 9.11 2.12
CA CYS A 47 -22.36 9.41 0.86
C CYS A 47 -22.17 10.90 0.48
N PRO A 48 -21.75 11.23 -0.76
CA PRO A 48 -21.54 12.61 -1.17
C PRO A 48 -22.85 13.39 -1.33
N ASP A 49 -23.97 12.71 -1.60
CA ASP A 49 -25.28 13.35 -1.80
C ASP A 49 -26.01 13.66 -0.50
N CYS A 50 -26.15 12.67 0.40
CA CYS A 50 -26.93 12.83 1.63
C CYS A 50 -26.08 12.97 2.90
N GLY A 51 -24.76 12.79 2.81
CA GLY A 51 -23.83 12.89 3.94
C GLY A 51 -23.90 11.75 4.96
N THR A 52 -24.80 10.79 4.80
CA THR A 52 -24.98 9.66 5.71
C THR A 52 -23.87 8.62 5.54
N PHE A 53 -23.43 8.02 6.65
CA PHE A 53 -22.54 6.87 6.62
C PHE A 53 -23.31 5.61 6.21
N THR A 54 -22.87 4.94 5.16
CA THR A 54 -23.49 3.73 4.61
C THR A 54 -22.46 2.61 4.47
N ALA A 55 -22.90 1.36 4.29
CA ALA A 55 -21.97 0.25 4.01
C ALA A 55 -21.47 0.35 2.57
N VAL A 56 -20.22 -0.04 2.34
CA VAL A 56 -19.66 -0.16 1.00
C VAL A 56 -19.75 -1.62 0.58
N ALA A 57 -20.17 -1.90 -0.64
CA ALA A 57 -19.95 -3.23 -1.23
C ALA A 57 -18.68 -3.19 -2.07
N LEU A 58 -17.80 -4.17 -1.86
CA LEU A 58 -16.69 -4.44 -2.77
C LEU A 58 -17.25 -5.44 -3.80
N GLY A 59 -17.77 -4.90 -4.90
CA GLY A 59 -18.55 -5.61 -5.93
C GLY A 59 -18.88 -4.68 -7.10
N PRO A 60 -19.76 -5.08 -8.06
CA PRO A 60 -20.06 -4.26 -9.25
C PRO A 60 -20.78 -2.93 -8.94
N GLY A 61 -21.28 -2.76 -7.71
CA GLY A 61 -21.82 -1.51 -7.22
C GLY A 61 -22.30 -1.64 -5.78
N TYR A 62 -22.69 -0.51 -5.19
CA TYR A 62 -23.35 -0.47 -3.89
C TYR A 62 -24.35 0.68 -3.80
N GLU A 63 -25.39 0.52 -3.00
CA GLU A 63 -26.44 1.50 -2.80
C GLU A 63 -26.30 2.19 -1.44
N CYS A 64 -26.48 3.51 -1.40
CA CYS A 64 -26.65 4.23 -0.15
C CYS A 64 -28.07 4.04 0.37
N HIS A 65 -28.23 3.22 1.42
CA HIS A 65 -29.55 2.90 2.00
C HIS A 65 -30.34 4.13 2.53
N ALA A 66 -29.69 5.29 2.69
CA ALA A 66 -30.34 6.51 3.18
C ALA A 66 -31.00 7.32 2.05
N CYS A 67 -30.42 7.34 0.85
CA CYS A 67 -30.90 8.15 -0.27
C CYS A 67 -31.16 7.36 -1.57
N GLY A 68 -30.87 6.06 -1.58
CA GLY A 68 -31.08 5.16 -2.71
C GLY A 68 -30.07 5.33 -3.85
N ARG A 69 -29.03 6.16 -3.69
CA ARG A 69 -28.04 6.35 -4.75
C ARG A 69 -27.09 5.16 -4.86
N GLU A 70 -26.90 4.69 -6.08
CA GLU A 70 -25.91 3.65 -6.40
C GLU A 70 -24.56 4.25 -6.82
N PHE A 71 -23.48 3.56 -6.45
CA PHE A 71 -22.11 3.90 -6.79
C PHE A 71 -21.37 2.65 -7.28
N ALA A 72 -20.56 2.81 -8.33
CA ALA A 72 -19.71 1.74 -8.85
C ALA A 72 -18.33 1.67 -8.16
N ALA A 73 -17.97 2.70 -7.40
CA ALA A 73 -16.67 2.82 -6.76
C ALA A 73 -16.76 3.64 -5.46
N GLY A 74 -15.81 3.40 -4.58
CA GLY A 74 -15.56 4.19 -3.38
C GLY A 74 -14.27 4.99 -3.49
N LEU A 75 -14.19 6.09 -2.75
CA LEU A 75 -13.03 6.99 -2.69
C LEU A 75 -12.23 6.74 -1.40
N VAL A 76 -10.94 6.45 -1.54
CA VAL A 76 -9.98 6.49 -0.44
C VAL A 76 -9.22 7.80 -0.52
N ARG A 77 -9.13 8.53 0.60
CA ARG A 77 -8.35 9.78 0.68
C ARG A 77 -7.07 9.58 1.47
N VAL A 78 -5.99 10.16 0.98
CA VAL A 78 -4.71 10.27 1.70
C VAL A 78 -4.38 11.76 1.79
N PRO A 79 -4.80 12.47 2.87
CA PRO A 79 -4.66 13.93 2.98
C PRO A 79 -3.24 14.34 3.39
N ARG A 80 -2.23 13.67 2.84
CA ARG A 80 -0.81 13.88 3.12
C ARG A 80 -0.03 13.91 1.82
N ALA A 81 0.99 14.76 1.80
CA ALA A 81 1.95 14.83 0.72
C ALA A 81 3.34 15.08 1.32
N TRP A 82 4.36 14.52 0.67
CA TRP A 82 5.75 14.64 1.08
C TRP A 82 6.54 15.50 0.08
N GLY A 83 7.59 16.15 0.56
CA GLY A 83 8.48 17.00 -0.26
C GLY A 83 7.92 18.38 -0.59
N ASP A 84 8.75 19.19 -1.25
CA ASP A 84 8.37 20.52 -1.71
C ASP A 84 7.35 20.43 -2.86
N GLY A 85 6.26 21.20 -2.76
CA GLY A 85 5.15 21.18 -3.73
C GLY A 85 4.01 20.22 -3.36
N GLY A 86 4.14 19.46 -2.27
CA GLY A 86 3.10 18.55 -1.78
C GLY A 86 1.82 19.24 -1.30
N GLN A 87 1.86 20.53 -0.99
CA GLN A 87 0.71 21.28 -0.45
C GLN A 87 -0.49 21.22 -1.39
N ALA A 88 -0.28 21.40 -2.70
CA ALA A 88 -1.36 21.32 -3.69
C ALA A 88 -1.98 19.91 -3.76
N ILE A 89 -1.19 18.86 -3.54
CA ILE A 89 -1.67 17.46 -3.50
C ILE A 89 -2.51 17.22 -2.25
N ALA A 90 -2.04 17.69 -1.09
CA ALA A 90 -2.78 17.58 0.16
C ALA A 90 -4.11 18.38 0.12
N GLU A 91 -4.12 19.55 -0.52
CA GLU A 91 -5.33 20.33 -0.78
C GLU A 91 -6.26 19.61 -1.77
N ALA A 92 -5.72 19.06 -2.87
CA ALA A 92 -6.49 18.31 -3.85
C ALA A 92 -7.15 17.06 -3.23
N ALA A 93 -6.51 16.43 -2.24
CA ALA A 93 -7.09 15.32 -1.49
C ALA A 93 -8.38 15.70 -0.73
N GLN A 94 -8.72 16.99 -0.60
CA GLN A 94 -9.97 17.48 -0.01
C GLN A 94 -11.04 17.85 -1.06
N LEU A 95 -10.76 17.71 -2.35
CA LEU A 95 -11.73 18.01 -3.41
C LEU A 95 -12.97 17.12 -3.28
N ARG A 96 -14.14 17.76 -3.42
CA ARG A 96 -15.42 17.04 -3.48
C ARG A 96 -15.56 16.39 -4.84
N VAL A 97 -15.68 15.07 -4.83
CA VAL A 97 -15.97 14.25 -6.01
C VAL A 97 -17.25 13.47 -5.75
N PRO A 98 -18.00 13.08 -6.80
CA PRO A 98 -19.26 12.34 -6.66
C PRO A 98 -19.05 10.86 -6.31
N TYR A 99 -18.03 10.58 -5.49
CA TYR A 99 -17.71 9.25 -5.01
C TYR A 99 -17.78 9.21 -3.48
N PRO A 100 -18.42 8.19 -2.92
CA PRO A 100 -18.52 7.98 -1.48
C PRO A 100 -17.17 7.67 -0.85
N GLU A 101 -16.83 8.43 0.19
CA GLU A 101 -15.54 8.36 0.89
C GLU A 101 -15.52 7.15 1.82
N VAL A 102 -14.80 6.10 1.45
CA VAL A 102 -14.76 4.81 2.16
C VAL A 102 -13.70 4.76 3.26
N ALA A 103 -12.66 5.58 3.14
CA ALA A 103 -11.57 5.68 4.10
C ALA A 103 -10.83 7.02 3.94
N VAL A 104 -10.33 7.53 5.06
CA VAL A 104 -9.32 8.59 5.10
C VAL A 104 -8.12 8.00 5.83
N VAL A 105 -7.02 7.88 5.09
CA VAL A 105 -5.81 7.21 5.54
C VAL A 105 -4.83 8.25 6.06
N GLU A 106 -4.74 8.35 7.38
CA GLU A 106 -3.80 9.23 8.07
C GLU A 106 -2.42 8.55 8.21
N GLU A 107 -1.37 9.36 8.30
CA GLU A 107 0.04 8.92 8.32
C GLU A 107 0.31 7.80 9.34
N ASP A 108 -0.10 8.00 10.60
CA ASP A 108 0.13 7.05 11.68
C ASP A 108 -0.62 5.71 11.50
N THR A 109 -1.56 5.66 10.57
CA THR A 109 -2.41 4.48 10.29
C THR A 109 -2.24 3.95 8.87
N LEU A 110 -1.35 4.53 8.07
CA LEU A 110 -1.21 4.25 6.65
C LEU A 110 -0.95 2.77 6.37
N GLY A 111 -0.03 2.16 7.11
CA GLY A 111 0.29 0.73 6.97
C GLY A 111 -0.92 -0.17 7.23
N ASP A 112 -1.54 -0.03 8.40
CA ASP A 112 -2.67 -0.86 8.83
C ASP A 112 -3.89 -0.70 7.91
N GLN A 113 -4.22 0.54 7.53
CA GLN A 113 -5.35 0.80 6.64
C GLN A 113 -5.09 0.32 5.21
N THR A 114 -3.87 0.49 4.70
CA THR A 114 -3.48 -0.04 3.38
C THR A 114 -3.62 -1.55 3.36
N LEU A 115 -3.15 -2.24 4.41
CA LEU A 115 -3.27 -3.69 4.53
C LEU A 115 -4.73 -4.13 4.63
N ALA A 116 -5.57 -3.41 5.39
CA ALA A 116 -7.00 -3.70 5.49
C ALA A 116 -7.74 -3.52 4.15
N LEU A 117 -7.42 -2.45 3.41
CA LEU A 117 -7.97 -2.22 2.07
C LEU A 117 -7.51 -3.31 1.09
N ALA A 118 -6.21 -3.63 1.12
CA ALA A 118 -5.58 -4.66 0.29
C ALA A 118 -6.20 -6.06 0.53
N ALA A 119 -6.42 -6.44 1.80
CA ALA A 119 -7.01 -7.72 2.17
C ALA A 119 -8.47 -7.89 1.71
N GLU A 120 -9.19 -6.78 1.56
CA GLU A 120 -10.59 -6.76 1.15
C GLU A 120 -10.76 -6.51 -0.36
N LEU A 121 -9.67 -6.36 -1.13
CA LEU A 121 -9.75 -6.14 -2.57
C LEU A 121 -10.59 -7.24 -3.25
N PRO A 122 -11.49 -6.87 -4.18
CA PRO A 122 -12.22 -7.85 -4.96
C PRO A 122 -11.24 -8.70 -5.77
N GLU A 123 -11.69 -9.84 -6.28
CA GLU A 123 -10.85 -10.77 -7.05
C GLU A 123 -10.15 -10.09 -8.24
N ARG A 124 -10.82 -9.10 -8.84
CA ARG A 124 -10.34 -8.31 -9.98
C ARG A 124 -10.47 -6.82 -9.65
N PRO A 125 -9.54 -6.25 -8.88
CA PRO A 125 -9.63 -4.86 -8.49
C PRO A 125 -9.32 -3.95 -9.68
N PHE A 126 -10.11 -2.89 -9.84
CA PHE A 126 -9.76 -1.75 -10.68
C PHE A 126 -9.34 -0.61 -9.77
N VAL A 127 -8.06 -0.26 -9.80
CA VAL A 127 -7.49 0.77 -8.93
C VAL A 127 -7.23 2.02 -9.76
N LEU A 128 -7.88 3.12 -9.40
CA LEU A 128 -7.62 4.43 -9.99
C LEU A 128 -6.80 5.25 -8.99
N GLY A 129 -5.51 5.39 -9.27
CA GLY A 129 -4.57 6.15 -8.44
C GLY A 129 -4.45 7.62 -8.81
N GLY A 130 -3.74 8.37 -7.96
CA GLY A 130 -3.26 9.71 -8.27
C GLY A 130 -1.83 9.74 -8.81
N CYS A 131 -1.07 8.67 -8.60
CA CYS A 131 0.27 8.44 -9.14
C CYS A 131 0.63 6.94 -9.12
N CYS A 132 1.79 6.59 -9.66
CA CYS A 132 2.27 5.21 -9.72
C CYS A 132 2.39 4.53 -8.34
N CYS A 133 2.63 5.30 -7.26
CA CYS A 133 2.73 4.77 -5.90
C CYS A 133 1.45 4.09 -5.41
N THR A 134 0.28 4.44 -5.95
CA THR A 134 -1.00 3.82 -5.55
C THR A 134 -1.02 2.32 -5.85
N HIS A 135 -0.24 1.86 -6.83
CA HIS A 135 -0.24 0.46 -7.23
C HIS A 135 0.52 -0.45 -6.26
N VAL A 136 1.46 0.07 -5.45
CA VAL A 136 2.26 -0.73 -4.50
C VAL A 136 1.33 -1.50 -3.56
N GLY A 137 0.43 -0.82 -2.85
CA GLY A 137 -0.49 -1.49 -1.92
C GLY A 137 -1.45 -2.48 -2.59
N ALA A 138 -1.82 -2.23 -3.86
CA ALA A 138 -2.69 -3.13 -4.61
C ALA A 138 -1.95 -4.41 -5.01
N VAL A 139 -0.72 -4.29 -5.49
CA VAL A 139 0.13 -5.44 -5.86
C VAL A 139 0.47 -6.27 -4.63
N GLU A 140 0.86 -5.64 -3.52
CA GLU A 140 1.09 -6.32 -2.23
C GLU A 140 -0.14 -7.10 -1.75
N GLY A 141 -1.32 -6.50 -1.86
CA GLY A 141 -2.59 -7.16 -1.52
C GLY A 141 -2.88 -8.39 -2.38
N LEU A 142 -2.62 -8.28 -3.68
CA LEU A 142 -2.79 -9.40 -4.62
C LEU A 142 -1.74 -10.48 -4.38
N ALA A 143 -0.48 -10.12 -4.14
CA ALA A 143 0.60 -11.06 -3.83
C ALA A 143 0.31 -11.85 -2.53
N ALA A 144 -0.31 -11.22 -1.53
CA ALA A 144 -0.75 -11.92 -0.33
C ALA A 144 -1.91 -12.92 -0.56
N ARG A 145 -2.66 -12.76 -1.67
CA ARG A 145 -3.81 -13.60 -2.03
C ARG A 145 -3.45 -14.74 -2.98
N TYR A 146 -2.45 -14.56 -3.83
CA TYR A 146 -2.11 -15.50 -4.90
C TYR A 146 -0.67 -16.00 -4.76
N ASP A 147 -0.47 -17.32 -4.91
CA ASP A 147 0.84 -17.95 -4.76
C ASP A 147 1.86 -17.54 -5.85
N ARG A 148 1.37 -17.05 -7.00
CA ARG A 148 2.22 -16.55 -8.09
C ARG A 148 1.51 -15.39 -8.80
N LEU A 149 2.20 -14.28 -8.96
CA LEU A 149 1.70 -13.07 -9.59
C LEU A 149 2.69 -12.64 -10.66
N ALA A 150 2.19 -12.28 -11.85
CA ALA A 150 2.99 -11.66 -12.89
C ALA A 150 2.58 -10.18 -13.02
N LEU A 151 3.56 -9.30 -13.19
CA LEU A 151 3.35 -7.86 -13.26
C LEU A 151 3.72 -7.34 -14.65
N VAL A 152 2.80 -6.63 -15.30
CA VAL A 152 3.07 -5.89 -16.53
C VAL A 152 3.02 -4.40 -16.20
N TRP A 153 4.19 -3.77 -16.13
CA TRP A 153 4.35 -2.35 -15.84
C TRP A 153 4.45 -1.57 -17.15
N VAL A 154 3.42 -0.79 -17.48
CA VAL A 154 3.37 0.01 -18.71
C VAL A 154 3.60 1.47 -18.37
N ASP A 155 4.84 1.94 -18.52
CA ASP A 155 5.22 3.31 -18.19
C ASP A 155 6.31 3.82 -19.14
N ALA A 156 6.46 5.14 -19.25
CA ALA A 156 7.59 5.78 -19.93
C ALA A 156 8.88 5.71 -19.09
N HIS A 157 8.75 5.63 -17.77
CA HIS A 157 9.85 5.60 -16.80
C HIS A 157 10.08 4.19 -16.26
N GLY A 158 11.21 3.99 -15.59
CA GLY A 158 11.50 2.72 -14.91
C GLY A 158 10.70 2.57 -13.62
N ASP A 159 10.57 3.65 -12.86
CA ASP A 159 10.09 3.63 -11.48
C ASP A 159 10.92 2.70 -10.58
N LEU A 160 12.21 2.57 -10.92
CA LEU A 160 13.15 1.58 -10.37
C LEU A 160 14.20 2.19 -9.42
N ASN A 161 14.11 3.48 -9.13
CA ASN A 161 15.01 4.13 -8.19
C ASN A 161 14.77 3.69 -6.74
N THR A 162 15.80 3.82 -5.90
CA THR A 162 15.70 3.78 -4.43
C THR A 162 15.81 5.19 -3.85
N PRO A 163 15.54 5.39 -2.55
CA PRO A 163 15.80 6.67 -1.88
C PRO A 163 17.25 7.15 -2.04
N GLU A 164 18.21 6.23 -2.11
CA GLU A 164 19.64 6.52 -2.25
C GLU A 164 20.06 6.80 -3.70
N SER A 165 19.41 6.17 -4.68
CA SER A 165 19.79 6.31 -6.10
C SER A 165 19.07 7.45 -6.82
N SER A 166 17.91 7.87 -6.33
CA SER A 166 17.05 8.82 -7.04
C SER A 166 17.72 10.19 -7.21
N PRO A 167 17.77 10.74 -8.44
CA PRO A 167 18.31 12.09 -8.67
C PRO A 167 17.43 13.21 -8.12
N THR A 168 16.15 12.91 -7.84
CA THR A 168 15.15 13.89 -7.42
C THR A 168 14.64 13.67 -5.99
N GLY A 169 14.82 12.47 -5.43
CA GLY A 169 14.22 12.07 -4.15
C GLY A 169 12.70 11.89 -4.20
N ASN A 170 12.10 11.95 -5.40
CA ASN A 170 10.67 11.91 -5.61
C ASN A 170 10.16 10.45 -5.60
N LEU A 171 9.24 10.14 -4.68
CA LEU A 171 8.77 8.76 -4.43
C LEU A 171 8.13 8.07 -5.64
N TRP A 172 7.44 8.81 -6.50
CA TRP A 172 6.83 8.33 -7.75
C TRP A 172 7.80 7.69 -8.75
N GLY A 173 9.11 7.92 -8.65
CA GLY A 173 10.12 7.22 -9.47
C GLY A 173 10.66 5.93 -8.85
N MET A 174 10.04 5.45 -7.77
CA MET A 174 10.44 4.27 -6.99
C MET A 174 9.40 3.12 -6.89
N PRO A 175 8.11 3.25 -7.28
CA PRO A 175 7.10 2.23 -6.95
C PRO A 175 7.40 0.84 -7.48
N LEU A 176 7.93 0.70 -8.70
CA LEU A 176 8.25 -0.62 -9.25
C LEU A 176 9.39 -1.25 -8.45
N ARG A 177 10.42 -0.46 -8.08
CA ARG A 177 11.49 -0.95 -7.21
C ARG A 177 10.98 -1.43 -5.86
N MET A 178 10.07 -0.68 -5.25
CA MET A 178 9.49 -1.02 -3.95
C MET A 178 8.76 -2.37 -3.98
N ILE A 179 8.04 -2.66 -5.07
CA ILE A 179 7.33 -3.94 -5.28
C ILE A 179 8.32 -5.10 -5.44
N LEU A 180 9.41 -4.90 -6.17
CA LEU A 180 10.42 -5.94 -6.37
C LEU A 180 11.21 -6.19 -5.08
N ASP A 181 11.64 -5.14 -4.39
CA ASP A 181 12.44 -5.24 -3.17
C ASP A 181 11.63 -5.81 -1.98
N SER A 182 10.30 -5.66 -1.98
CA SER A 182 9.44 -6.29 -0.97
C SER A 182 9.28 -7.81 -1.18
N GLY A 183 9.58 -8.30 -2.39
CA GLY A 183 9.31 -9.68 -2.80
C GLY A 183 7.84 -9.97 -3.08
N ALA A 184 7.02 -8.93 -3.31
CA ALA A 184 5.62 -9.12 -3.72
C ALA A 184 5.51 -9.77 -5.11
N VAL A 185 6.46 -9.45 -6.00
CA VAL A 185 6.61 -10.06 -7.33
C VAL A 185 8.09 -10.25 -7.61
N ASP A 186 8.46 -11.40 -8.18
CA ASP A 186 9.83 -11.63 -8.61
C ASP A 186 10.15 -10.85 -9.90
N ALA A 187 11.40 -10.44 -10.06
CA ALA A 187 11.84 -9.72 -11.27
C ALA A 187 11.60 -10.53 -12.55
N GLU A 188 11.76 -11.86 -12.49
CA GLU A 188 11.52 -12.78 -13.61
C GLU A 188 10.04 -12.87 -14.04
N ASP A 189 9.12 -12.55 -13.12
CA ASP A 189 7.67 -12.50 -13.37
C ASP A 189 7.20 -11.06 -13.68
N THR A 190 8.13 -10.13 -13.95
CA THR A 190 7.84 -8.71 -14.22
C THR A 190 8.26 -8.29 -15.63
N ILE A 191 7.39 -7.55 -16.32
CA ILE A 191 7.66 -6.98 -17.65
C ILE A 191 7.48 -5.47 -17.60
N LEU A 192 8.54 -4.72 -17.92
CA LEU A 192 8.50 -3.28 -18.14
C LEU A 192 8.31 -2.97 -19.63
N ILE A 193 7.21 -2.29 -19.99
CA ILE A 193 6.84 -1.99 -21.37
C ILE A 193 6.74 -0.48 -21.59
N GLY A 194 7.43 0.02 -22.61
CA GLY A 194 7.33 1.42 -23.05
C GLY A 194 8.34 2.36 -22.39
N ALA A 195 9.19 1.83 -21.50
CA ALA A 195 10.26 2.57 -20.86
C ALA A 195 11.20 3.16 -21.91
N ARG A 196 11.42 4.47 -21.80
CA ARG A 196 12.24 5.27 -22.72
C ARG A 196 12.90 6.46 -22.03
N ASN A 197 12.69 6.62 -20.73
CA ASN A 197 13.25 7.66 -19.89
C ASN A 197 13.70 7.01 -18.58
N LEU A 198 14.87 6.37 -18.61
CA LEU A 198 15.47 5.69 -17.47
C LEU A 198 16.59 6.55 -16.91
N ASP A 199 16.66 6.66 -15.59
CA ASP A 199 17.83 7.21 -14.92
C ASP A 199 18.98 6.20 -14.97
N PRO A 200 20.27 6.63 -14.99
CA PRO A 200 21.40 5.69 -15.02
C PRO A 200 21.36 4.58 -13.94
N PRO A 201 20.97 4.85 -12.68
CA PRO A 201 20.84 3.80 -11.67
C PRO A 201 19.74 2.78 -11.97
N GLU A 202 18.68 3.17 -12.70
CA GLU A 202 17.61 2.26 -13.12
C GLU A 202 18.13 1.34 -14.24
N GLU A 203 18.88 1.87 -15.21
CA GLU A 203 19.53 1.07 -16.26
C GLU A 203 20.50 0.04 -15.67
N GLU A 204 21.33 0.46 -14.70
CA GLU A 204 22.25 -0.42 -13.97
C GLU A 204 21.50 -1.54 -13.24
N HIS A 205 20.39 -1.21 -12.58
CA HIS A 205 19.57 -2.20 -11.90
C HIS A 205 18.99 -3.23 -12.88
N ILE A 206 18.39 -2.78 -13.99
CA ILE A 206 17.86 -3.67 -15.04
C ILE A 206 18.95 -4.59 -15.60
N ALA A 207 20.18 -4.08 -15.79
CA ALA A 207 21.29 -4.88 -16.31
C ALA A 207 21.83 -5.92 -15.32
N SER A 208 21.49 -5.81 -14.03
CA SER A 208 21.99 -6.67 -12.95
C SER A 208 21.08 -7.84 -12.58
N ILE A 209 19.85 -7.85 -13.08
CA ILE A 209 18.81 -8.82 -12.75
C ILE A 209 18.53 -9.77 -13.92
#